data_AF-A0A3A1YCB6-F1
#
_entry.id   AF-A0A3A1YCB6-F1
#
_cell.length_a   1.000
_cell.length_b   1.000
_cell.length_c   1.000
_cell.angle_alpha   90.00
_cell.angle_beta   90.00
_cell.angle_gamma   90.00
#
_symmetry.space_group_name_H-M   'P 1'
#
loop_
_entity.id
_entity.type
_entity.pdbx_description
1 polymer ?
#
loop_
_entity_poly.entity_id
_entity_poly.type
_entity_poly.pdbx_seq_one_letter_code
_entity_poly.pdbx_strand_id
1 'polypeptide(L)'
;MKKLFLCLLALGAVGAKAEQLNLYGQTYSGDLIYLGCINCSQYNSDSIWNEYGRHGYFSNHGRENIWNQHSDYGSRYSSYSAFSSYCSKDAPLVIGAYSKEVYGTFCIGSGYIYGNRTYAYRDILEFLSRNYESMRGVSFSRLTEEQRRFINRIY
;
A
#
# COMPACT_ATOMS: atom_id res chain seq x y z
N MET A 1 41.23 22.78 -42.54
CA MET A 1 40.16 21.77 -42.44
C MET A 1 40.02 21.33 -40.98
N LYS A 2 39.13 21.97 -40.21
CA LYS A 2 38.84 21.55 -38.82
C LYS A 2 37.66 20.58 -38.87
N LYS A 3 37.92 19.29 -38.62
CA LYS A 3 36.88 18.26 -38.51
C LYS A 3 36.16 18.48 -37.18
N LEU A 4 34.90 18.91 -37.25
CA LEU A 4 34.00 19.01 -36.10
C LEU A 4 33.46 17.60 -35.82
N PHE A 5 33.93 16.95 -34.76
CA PHE A 5 33.34 15.71 -34.26
C PHE A 5 32.09 16.06 -33.46
N LEU A 6 30.91 15.81 -34.03
CA LEU A 6 29.63 15.90 -33.32
C LEU A 6 29.45 14.58 -32.54
N CYS A 7 29.79 14.56 -31.25
CA CYS A 7 29.39 13.47 -30.37
C CYS A 7 27.90 13.62 -30.05
N LEU A 8 27.05 12.88 -30.75
CA LEU A 8 25.66 12.66 -30.37
C LEU A 8 25.62 11.78 -29.11
N LEU A 9 25.55 12.43 -27.95
CA LEU A 9 25.10 11.79 -26.70
C LEU A 9 23.60 11.51 -26.83
N ALA A 10 23.26 10.29 -27.27
CA ALA A 10 21.91 9.78 -27.11
C ALA A 10 21.69 9.51 -25.61
N LEU A 11 21.20 10.51 -24.88
CA LEU A 11 20.60 10.29 -23.57
C LEU A 11 19.32 9.48 -23.78
N GLY A 12 19.45 8.15 -23.68
CA GLY A 12 18.29 7.29 -23.47
C GLY A 12 17.67 7.67 -22.14
N ALA A 13 16.50 8.31 -22.17
CA ALA A 13 15.71 8.53 -20.97
C ALA A 13 15.25 7.15 -20.45
N VAL A 14 16.00 6.59 -19.51
CA VAL A 14 15.52 5.45 -18.72
C VAL A 14 14.37 6.01 -17.89
N GLY A 15 13.14 5.73 -18.31
CA GLY A 15 11.96 6.09 -17.53
C GLY A 15 12.03 5.38 -16.19
N ALA A 16 12.34 6.13 -15.12
CA ALA A 16 12.29 5.59 -13.77
C ALA A 16 10.82 5.25 -13.44
N LYS A 17 10.51 3.96 -13.35
CA LYS A 17 9.24 3.50 -12.79
C LYS A 17 9.27 3.79 -11.28
N ALA A 18 8.18 4.35 -10.75
CA ALA A 18 8.02 4.48 -9.31
C ALA A 18 8.14 3.09 -8.66
N GLU A 19 8.86 3.01 -7.54
CA GLU A 19 9.03 1.75 -6.83
C GLU A 19 7.68 1.23 -6.32
N GLN A 20 7.40 -0.05 -6.57
CA GLN A 20 6.26 -0.74 -5.97
C GLN A 20 6.45 -0.89 -4.46
N LEU A 21 5.42 -0.55 -3.69
CA LEU A 21 5.40 -0.60 -2.23
C LEU A 21 4.49 -1.73 -1.77
N ASN A 22 5.11 -2.70 -1.09
CA ASN A 22 4.48 -3.93 -0.66
C ASN A 22 4.27 -3.94 0.86
N LEU A 23 3.14 -4.49 1.32
CA LEU A 23 2.84 -4.69 2.72
C LEU A 23 3.28 -6.07 3.19
N TYR A 24 3.93 -6.10 4.34
CA TYR A 24 4.28 -7.33 5.04
C TYR A 24 3.81 -7.27 6.49
N GLY A 25 2.90 -8.15 6.87
CA GLY A 25 2.48 -8.35 8.25
C GLY A 25 3.42 -9.28 8.99
N GLN A 26 3.59 -9.06 10.29
CA GLN A 26 4.33 -9.99 11.15
C GLN A 26 3.37 -11.07 11.69
N THR A 27 3.86 -12.30 11.81
CA THR A 27 3.18 -13.36 12.54
C THR A 27 3.58 -13.35 14.01
N TYR A 28 2.92 -14.18 14.83
CA TYR A 28 3.33 -14.37 16.23
C TYR A 28 4.75 -14.94 16.37
N SER A 29 5.22 -15.74 15.40
CA SER A 29 6.60 -16.26 15.36
C SER A 29 7.62 -15.26 14.82
N GLY A 30 7.19 -14.10 14.33
CA GLY A 30 8.05 -13.07 13.75
C GLY A 30 8.29 -13.21 12.24
N ASP A 31 7.68 -14.20 11.59
CA ASP A 31 7.74 -14.36 10.13
C ASP A 31 6.95 -13.25 9.42
N LEU A 32 7.40 -12.85 8.23
CA LEU A 32 6.71 -11.88 7.39
C LEU A 32 5.76 -12.56 6.40
N ILE A 33 4.52 -12.08 6.36
CA ILE A 33 3.48 -12.51 5.42
C ILE A 33 3.15 -11.36 4.47
N TYR A 34 3.07 -11.64 3.17
CA TYR A 34 2.68 -10.67 2.18
C TYR A 34 1.20 -10.32 2.28
N LEU A 35 0.88 -9.02 2.42
CA LEU A 35 -0.49 -8.53 2.59
C LEU A 35 -1.00 -7.72 1.39
N GLY A 36 -0.20 -7.53 0.35
CA GLY A 36 -0.58 -6.86 -0.89
C GLY A 36 0.28 -5.63 -1.21
N CYS A 37 -0.11 -4.93 -2.27
CA CYS A 37 0.58 -3.75 -2.80
C CYS A 37 -0.26 -2.49 -2.61
N ILE A 38 0.32 -1.44 -2.04
CA ILE A 38 -0.40 -0.19 -1.70
C ILE A 38 -0.41 0.82 -2.84
N ASN A 39 0.52 0.71 -3.79
CA ASN A 39 0.61 1.62 -4.94
C ASN A 39 0.45 0.92 -6.29
N CYS A 40 -0.22 -0.23 -6.31
CA CYS A 40 -0.53 -0.95 -7.54
C CYS A 40 -1.91 -0.57 -8.07
N SER A 41 -2.06 -0.65 -9.39
CA SER A 41 -3.36 -0.48 -10.06
C SER A 41 -4.45 -1.33 -9.43
N GLN A 42 -5.68 -0.80 -9.37
CA GLN A 42 -6.86 -1.56 -8.96
C GLN A 42 -7.14 -2.81 -9.82
N TYR A 43 -6.50 -2.95 -10.97
CA TYR A 43 -6.59 -4.16 -11.79
C TYR A 43 -5.49 -5.19 -11.50
N ASN A 44 -4.49 -4.84 -10.70
CA ASN A 44 -3.39 -5.74 -10.33
C ASN A 44 -3.87 -6.74 -9.27
N SER A 45 -3.51 -8.03 -9.41
CA SER A 45 -3.94 -9.12 -8.52
C SER A 45 -3.52 -8.93 -7.06
N ASP A 46 -2.40 -8.26 -6.84
CA ASP A 46 -1.79 -8.04 -5.53
C ASP A 46 -2.21 -6.70 -4.92
N SER A 47 -2.92 -5.85 -5.67
CA SER A 47 -3.35 -4.54 -5.20
C SER A 47 -4.38 -4.65 -4.07
N ILE A 48 -4.16 -3.90 -3.00
CA ILE A 48 -5.16 -3.74 -1.93
C ILE A 48 -6.42 -3.02 -2.42
N TRP A 49 -6.36 -2.41 -3.61
CA TRP A 49 -7.44 -1.67 -4.28
C TRP A 49 -8.21 -2.51 -5.30
N ASN A 50 -7.83 -3.77 -5.51
CA ASN A 50 -8.50 -4.62 -6.48
C ASN A 50 -9.78 -5.22 -5.89
N GLU A 51 -10.94 -4.83 -6.42
CA GLU A 51 -12.24 -5.35 -6.00
C GLU A 51 -12.30 -6.89 -5.95
N TYR A 52 -11.69 -7.56 -6.93
CA TYR A 52 -11.71 -9.01 -7.08
C TYR A 52 -10.39 -9.67 -6.66
N GLY A 53 -9.42 -8.90 -6.19
CA GLY A 53 -8.11 -9.41 -5.76
C GLY A 53 -8.17 -10.02 -4.36
N ARG A 54 -7.27 -10.97 -4.08
CA ARG A 54 -7.16 -11.62 -2.74
C ARG A 54 -6.93 -10.61 -1.61
N HIS A 55 -6.21 -9.54 -1.91
CA HIS A 55 -5.85 -8.47 -0.97
C HIS A 55 -6.83 -7.29 -1.00
N GLY A 56 -7.88 -7.38 -1.82
CA GLY A 56 -8.84 -6.33 -2.11
C GLY A 56 -9.78 -5.97 -0.97
N TYR A 57 -10.30 -4.73 -1.01
CA TYR A 57 -11.29 -4.24 -0.04
C TYR A 57 -12.67 -4.88 -0.15
N PHE A 58 -13.06 -5.34 -1.34
CA PHE A 58 -14.36 -5.99 -1.52
C PHE A 58 -14.31 -7.47 -1.13
N SER A 59 -13.23 -8.17 -1.49
CA SER A 59 -12.99 -9.59 -1.12
C SER A 59 -12.39 -9.75 0.29
N ASN A 60 -12.98 -9.09 1.29
CA ASN A 60 -12.41 -8.88 2.62
C ASN A 60 -12.61 -10.02 3.63
N HIS A 61 -12.60 -11.28 3.17
CA HIS A 61 -12.85 -12.44 4.05
C HIS A 61 -11.59 -13.23 4.43
N GLY A 62 -10.47 -12.98 3.75
CA GLY A 62 -9.21 -13.67 4.02
C GLY A 62 -8.61 -13.35 5.39
N ARG A 63 -7.95 -14.32 6.03
CA ARG A 63 -7.23 -14.11 7.30
C ARG A 63 -6.00 -13.21 7.18
N GLU A 64 -5.46 -13.09 5.98
CA GLU A 64 -4.29 -12.25 5.64
C GLU A 64 -4.69 -10.98 4.88
N ASN A 65 -5.98 -10.63 4.87
CA ASN A 65 -6.49 -9.47 4.16
C ASN A 65 -6.70 -8.32 5.16
N ILE A 66 -5.98 -7.21 4.97
CA ILE A 66 -6.08 -6.03 5.85
C ILE A 66 -7.50 -5.46 5.92
N TRP A 67 -8.35 -5.67 4.92
CA TRP A 67 -9.73 -5.21 4.89
C TRP A 67 -10.68 -6.07 5.70
N ASN A 68 -10.25 -7.27 6.13
CA ASN A 68 -11.03 -8.14 6.98
C ASN A 68 -10.99 -7.66 8.43
N GLN A 69 -12.10 -7.09 8.92
CA GLN A 69 -12.23 -6.61 10.30
C GLN A 69 -12.06 -7.69 11.38
N HIS A 70 -12.13 -8.97 11.00
CA HIS A 70 -11.94 -10.11 11.89
C HIS A 70 -10.54 -10.75 11.75
N SER A 71 -9.68 -10.24 10.87
CA SER A 71 -8.30 -10.71 10.74
C SER A 71 -7.37 -9.99 11.71
N ASP A 72 -6.22 -10.61 12.00
CA ASP A 72 -5.16 -9.98 12.79
C ASP A 72 -4.61 -8.71 12.13
N TYR A 73 -4.67 -8.64 10.80
CA TYR A 73 -4.13 -7.53 10.01
C TYR A 73 -5.15 -6.43 9.70
N GLY A 74 -6.43 -6.65 9.99
CA GLY A 74 -7.52 -5.72 9.69
C GLY A 74 -8.43 -5.36 10.86
N SER A 75 -8.37 -6.11 11.95
CA SER A 75 -9.12 -5.80 13.18
C SER A 75 -8.64 -4.52 13.82
N ARG A 76 -9.57 -3.65 14.22
CA ARG A 76 -9.25 -2.40 14.94
C ARG A 76 -8.63 -2.60 16.33
N TYR A 77 -8.66 -3.83 16.84
CA TYR A 77 -8.19 -4.19 18.18
C TYR A 77 -6.88 -4.98 18.18
N SER A 78 -6.36 -5.35 17.00
CA SER A 78 -5.12 -6.12 16.90
C SER A 78 -3.90 -5.20 16.79
N SER A 79 -2.82 -5.52 17.52
CA SER A 79 -1.53 -4.82 17.40
C SER A 79 -0.87 -5.02 16.04
N TYR A 80 -1.21 -6.11 15.32
CA TYR A 80 -0.70 -6.43 13.98
C TYR A 80 -1.47 -5.73 12.85
N SER A 81 -2.49 -4.95 13.18
CA SER A 81 -3.45 -4.44 12.20
C SER A 81 -3.01 -3.15 11.53
N ALA A 82 -3.27 -3.07 10.22
CA ALA A 82 -3.23 -1.83 9.46
C ALA A 82 -4.26 -0.79 9.93
N PHE A 83 -5.35 -1.28 10.56
CA PHE A 83 -6.51 -0.50 10.95
C PHE A 83 -6.72 -0.41 12.47
N SER A 84 -5.67 -0.67 13.25
CA SER A 84 -5.70 -0.47 14.70
C SER A 84 -5.96 0.99 15.07
N SER A 85 -6.72 1.22 16.15
CA SER A 85 -6.87 2.58 16.72
C SER A 85 -5.56 3.10 17.34
N TYR A 86 -4.67 2.18 17.76
CA TYR A 86 -3.35 2.47 18.30
C TYR A 86 -2.29 1.65 17.58
N CYS A 87 -1.40 2.32 16.87
CA CYS A 87 -0.32 1.71 16.12
C CYS A 87 0.73 1.12 17.06
N SER A 88 1.16 -0.09 16.73
CA SER A 88 2.20 -0.83 17.44
C SER A 88 3.43 -1.05 16.53
N LYS A 89 4.54 -1.47 17.12
CA LYS A 89 5.72 -1.91 16.38
C LYS A 89 5.49 -3.17 15.52
N ASP A 90 4.41 -3.91 15.81
CA ASP A 90 4.05 -5.16 15.13
C ASP A 90 3.09 -4.93 13.95
N ALA A 91 2.71 -3.66 13.69
CA ALA A 91 1.94 -3.28 12.53
C ALA A 91 2.67 -3.64 11.21
N PRO A 92 1.94 -3.76 10.08
CA PRO A 92 2.56 -4.15 8.82
C PRO A 92 3.67 -3.19 8.38
N LEU A 93 4.70 -3.71 7.75
CA LEU A 93 5.80 -2.93 7.19
C LEU A 93 5.51 -2.62 5.72
N VAL A 94 5.88 -1.41 5.30
CA VAL A 94 5.97 -1.04 3.89
C VAL A 94 7.39 -1.31 3.41
N ILE A 95 7.54 -2.18 2.43
CA ILE A 95 8.83 -2.60 1.89
C ILE A 95 8.86 -2.38 0.38
N GLY A 96 9.92 -1.76 -0.11
CA GLY A 96 10.18 -1.60 -1.54
C GLY A 96 10.33 -2.94 -2.24
N ALA A 97 9.58 -3.16 -3.33
CA ALA A 97 9.59 -4.42 -4.03
C ALA A 97 10.97 -4.76 -4.62
N TYR A 98 11.72 -3.74 -5.05
CA TYR A 98 13.00 -3.90 -5.72
C TYR A 98 14.17 -3.53 -4.81
N SER A 99 14.08 -2.39 -4.12
CA SER A 99 15.12 -1.91 -3.22
C SER A 99 15.25 -2.74 -1.95
N LYS A 100 14.15 -3.40 -1.54
CA LYS A 100 14.00 -4.08 -0.24
C LYS A 100 14.15 -3.14 0.95
N GLU A 101 14.13 -1.82 0.72
CA GLU A 101 14.17 -0.84 1.79
C GLU A 101 12.87 -0.83 2.58
N VAL A 102 12.97 -0.57 3.88
CA VAL A 102 11.81 -0.39 4.77
C VAL A 102 11.40 1.08 4.78
N TYR A 103 10.21 1.35 4.26
CA TYR A 103 9.58 2.67 4.13
C TYR A 103 8.70 3.05 5.33
N GLY A 104 8.61 2.19 6.35
CA GLY A 104 7.89 2.48 7.58
C GLY A 104 6.80 1.46 7.94
N THR A 105 6.02 1.79 8.96
CA THR A 105 4.93 0.94 9.50
C THR A 105 3.56 1.43 9.02
N PHE A 106 2.82 0.59 8.30
CA PHE A 106 1.51 0.86 7.75
C PHE A 106 0.40 0.70 8.80
N CYS A 107 0.02 1.79 9.45
CA CYS A 107 -1.11 1.81 10.38
C CYS A 107 -1.77 3.20 10.37
N ILE A 108 -3.10 3.23 10.36
CA ILE A 108 -3.89 4.49 10.29
C ILE A 108 -4.18 5.12 11.67
N GLY A 109 -3.90 4.39 12.75
CA GLY A 109 -4.18 4.82 14.12
C GLY A 109 -3.19 5.87 14.65
N SER A 110 -3.37 6.20 15.93
CA SER A 110 -2.42 7.06 16.66
C SER A 110 -1.26 6.26 17.25
N GLY A 111 -0.13 6.89 17.60
CA GLY A 111 0.96 6.22 18.31
C GLY A 111 2.21 5.96 17.47
N TYR A 112 2.82 4.78 17.62
CA TYR A 112 4.11 4.47 17.02
C TYR A 112 4.00 4.36 15.49
N ILE A 113 4.57 5.35 14.80
CA ILE A 113 4.70 5.37 13.34
C ILE A 113 6.20 5.47 13.05
N TYR A 114 6.79 4.36 12.59
CA TYR A 114 8.18 4.37 12.15
C TYR A 114 8.28 4.78 10.68
N GLY A 115 9.27 5.61 10.37
CA GLY A 115 9.90 5.63 9.05
C GLY A 115 9.08 6.21 7.91
N ASN A 116 8.20 7.19 8.11
CA ASN A 116 7.36 7.73 7.04
C ASN A 116 8.14 8.54 5.95
N ARG A 117 8.81 7.83 5.03
CA ARG A 117 9.82 8.43 4.14
C ARG A 117 9.28 9.01 2.83
N THR A 118 8.01 8.78 2.46
CA THR A 118 7.50 9.18 1.13
C THR A 118 6.10 9.78 1.20
N TYR A 119 5.88 10.90 0.50
CA TYR A 119 4.58 11.58 0.44
C TYR A 119 3.44 10.68 -0.08
N ALA A 120 3.69 9.86 -1.10
CA ALA A 120 2.67 8.95 -1.66
C ALA A 120 2.13 7.97 -0.61
N TYR A 121 3.02 7.43 0.24
CA TYR A 121 2.65 6.56 1.35
C TYR A 121 1.81 7.31 2.41
N ARG A 122 2.14 8.57 2.70
CA ARG A 122 1.37 9.43 3.62
C ARG A 122 -0.06 9.67 3.13
N ASP A 123 -0.20 9.99 1.86
CA ASP A 123 -1.50 10.27 1.24
C ASP A 123 -2.42 9.03 1.29
N ILE A 124 -1.87 7.83 1.10
CA ILE A 124 -2.59 6.56 1.26
C ILE A 124 -3.08 6.37 2.71
N LEU A 125 -2.20 6.56 3.71
CA LEU A 125 -2.60 6.40 5.11
C LEU A 125 -3.66 7.42 5.53
N GLU A 126 -3.53 8.67 5.10
CA GLU A 126 -4.50 9.72 5.40
C GLU A 126 -5.85 9.46 4.73
N PHE A 127 -5.85 9.01 3.47
CA PHE A 127 -7.07 8.61 2.80
C PHE A 127 -7.76 7.46 3.54
N LEU A 128 -7.00 6.41 3.88
CA LEU A 128 -7.54 5.25 4.56
C LEU A 128 -8.07 5.60 5.96
N SER A 129 -7.39 6.45 6.73
CA SER A 129 -7.85 6.85 8.06
C SER A 129 -9.25 7.49 8.05
N ARG A 130 -9.63 8.10 6.94
CA ARG A 130 -10.94 8.75 6.74
C ARG A 130 -11.97 7.85 6.05
N ASN A 131 -11.54 6.86 5.27
CA ASN A 131 -12.41 6.15 4.33
C ASN A 131 -12.53 4.64 4.55
N TYR A 132 -11.60 3.99 5.27
CA TYR A 132 -11.49 2.53 5.21
C TYR A 132 -12.79 1.80 5.60
N GLU A 133 -13.50 2.25 6.64
CA GLU A 133 -14.73 1.61 7.11
C GLU A 133 -15.85 1.66 6.07
N SER A 134 -15.98 2.76 5.32
CA SER A 134 -17.04 2.89 4.31
C SER A 134 -16.71 2.18 3.00
N MET A 135 -15.46 1.71 2.84
CA MET A 135 -15.01 0.98 1.64
C MET A 135 -15.06 -0.54 1.81
N ARG A 136 -14.89 -1.05 3.04
CA ARG A 136 -14.85 -2.49 3.32
C ARG A 136 -16.08 -3.22 2.80
N GLY A 137 -15.87 -4.22 1.93
CA GLY A 137 -16.95 -5.04 1.37
C GLY A 137 -17.89 -4.28 0.42
N VAL A 138 -17.56 -3.05 0.04
CA VAL A 138 -18.35 -2.23 -0.88
C VAL A 138 -17.78 -2.35 -2.28
N SER A 139 -18.63 -2.62 -3.29
CA SER A 139 -18.19 -2.75 -4.68
C SER A 139 -17.62 -1.43 -5.20
N PHE A 140 -16.65 -1.46 -6.12
CA PHE A 140 -16.00 -0.25 -6.65
C PHE A 140 -17.02 0.74 -7.22
N SER A 141 -18.03 0.22 -7.91
CA SER A 141 -19.15 0.99 -8.48
C SER A 141 -19.99 1.73 -7.43
N ARG A 142 -19.98 1.28 -6.17
CA ARG A 142 -20.73 1.87 -5.05
C ARG A 142 -19.90 2.80 -4.18
N LEU A 143 -18.58 2.87 -4.40
CA LEU A 143 -17.72 3.85 -3.72
C LEU A 143 -18.10 5.29 -4.11
N THR A 144 -17.77 6.24 -3.23
CA THR A 144 -17.94 7.65 -3.54
C THR A 144 -17.04 8.05 -4.72
N GLU A 145 -17.42 9.13 -5.39
CA GLU A 145 -16.61 9.65 -6.49
C GLU A 145 -15.20 10.05 -6.04
N GLU A 146 -15.06 10.59 -4.82
CA GLU A 146 -13.76 10.90 -4.23
C GLU A 146 -12.91 9.63 -4.00
N GLN A 147 -13.50 8.57 -3.46
CA GLN A 147 -12.81 7.30 -3.23
C GLN A 147 -12.34 6.66 -4.54
N ARG A 148 -13.19 6.65 -5.56
CA ARG A 148 -12.80 6.14 -6.90
C ARG A 148 -11.70 6.97 -7.53
N ARG A 149 -11.79 8.30 -7.45
CA ARG A 149 -10.74 9.20 -7.95
C ARG A 149 -9.42 8.98 -7.23
N PHE A 150 -9.45 8.79 -5.91
CA PHE A 150 -8.27 8.49 -5.12
C PHE A 150 -7.61 7.20 -5.62
N ILE A 151 -8.35 6.09 -5.68
CA ILE A 151 -7.84 4.78 -6.12
C ILE A 151 -7.21 4.86 -7.53
N ASN A 152 -7.86 5.55 -8.47
CA ASN A 152 -7.37 5.70 -9.84
C ASN A 152 -6.09 6.55 -9.96
N ARG A 153 -5.74 7.34 -8.95
CA ARG A 153 -4.58 8.24 -8.93
C ARG A 153 -3.31 7.59 -8.39
N ILE A 154 -3.43 6.48 -7.67
CA ILE A 154 -2.34 5.90 -6.85
C ILE A 154 -1.19 5.30 -7.68
N TYR A 155 -1.41 5.01 -8.97
CA TYR A 155 -0.51 4.22 -9.81
C TYR A 155 -0.23 4.87 -11.18
#